data_AF-A0A1M5NFH1-F1
#
_entry.id   AF-A0A1M5NFH1-F1
#
_cell.length_a   1.000
_cell.length_b   1.000
_cell.length_c   1.000
_cell.angle_alpha   90.00
_cell.angle_beta   90.00
_cell.angle_gamma   90.00
#
_symmetry.space_group_name_H-M   'P 1'
#
loop_
_entity.id
_entity.type
_entity.pdbx_description
1 polymer ?
#
loop_
_entity_poly.entity_id
_entity_poly.type
_entity_poly.pdbx_seq_one_letter_code
_entity_poly.pdbx_strand_id
1 'polypeptide(L)'
;MNMQKYDKDKPRLVNSIVCAIDTLGFSQMISNSCESGYGDKLLREINYLINKNKQCIIPNKYSQGKIKIFTDNMVVAYPIKGDGEEELDEILQNVSEYQFNLALEGLFVRGGVSVGDFYINEDHK
;
A
#
# COMPACT_ATOMS: atom_id res chain seq x y z
N MET A 1 1.54 -9.03 24.61
CA MET A 1 2.23 -7.72 24.65
C MET A 1 1.29 -6.66 24.12
N ASN A 2 1.37 -5.41 24.60
CA ASN A 2 0.56 -4.31 24.06
C ASN A 2 1.05 -3.95 22.65
N MET A 3 0.11 -3.78 21.72
CA MET A 3 0.39 -3.39 20.34
C MET A 3 1.10 -2.03 20.30
N GLN A 4 2.28 -1.99 19.69
CA GLN A 4 2.97 -0.75 19.43
C GLN A 4 2.27 0.02 18.31
N LYS A 5 2.28 1.35 18.40
CA LYS A 5 1.62 2.23 17.45
C LYS A 5 2.61 3.21 16.87
N TYR A 6 2.45 3.52 15.60
CA TYR A 6 3.10 4.66 14.96
C TYR A 6 2.62 5.94 15.65
N ASP A 7 3.58 6.80 16.01
CA ASP A 7 3.35 8.07 16.68
C ASP A 7 4.06 9.16 15.87
N LYS A 8 3.28 10.11 15.37
CA LYS A 8 3.75 11.22 14.54
C LYS A 8 4.62 12.21 15.32
N ASP A 9 4.32 12.41 16.61
CA ASP A 9 4.98 13.39 17.47
C ASP A 9 6.22 12.76 18.13
N LYS A 10 6.30 11.42 18.14
CA LYS A 10 7.42 10.63 18.69
C LYS A 10 7.83 9.53 17.70
N PRO A 11 8.58 9.88 16.63
CA PRO A 11 8.98 8.91 15.62
C PRO A 11 9.79 7.78 16.25
N ARG A 12 9.38 6.55 15.97
CA ARG A 12 10.04 5.33 16.44
C ARG A 12 9.84 4.19 15.46
N LEU A 13 10.72 3.20 15.54
CA LEU A 13 10.49 1.93 14.87
C LEU A 13 9.39 1.14 15.61
N VAL A 14 8.56 0.46 14.83
CA VAL A 14 7.44 -0.36 15.28
C VAL A 14 7.54 -1.70 14.57
N ASN A 15 7.60 -2.78 15.34
CA ASN A 15 7.61 -4.13 14.80
C ASN A 15 6.30 -4.39 14.03
N SER A 16 6.41 -4.64 12.73
CA SER A 16 5.28 -4.64 11.80
C SER A 16 5.48 -5.65 10.68
N ILE A 17 4.36 -6.08 10.10
CA ILE A 17 4.30 -6.71 8.78
C ILE A 17 4.06 -5.61 7.76
N VAL A 18 4.90 -5.55 6.73
CA VAL A 18 4.86 -4.51 5.71
C VAL A 18 4.78 -5.14 4.33
N CYS A 19 3.90 -4.62 3.48
CA CYS A 19 3.85 -4.95 2.07
C CYS A 19 4.14 -3.71 1.23
N ALA A 20 5.15 -3.80 0.37
CA ALA A 20 5.41 -2.81 -0.67
C ALA A 20 4.87 -3.34 -2.00
N ILE A 21 4.11 -2.51 -2.70
CA ILE A 21 3.40 -2.84 -3.94
C ILE A 21 3.74 -1.77 -4.99
N ASP A 22 4.00 -2.21 -6.21
CA ASP A 22 4.47 -1.42 -7.34
C ASP A 22 3.69 -1.79 -8.61
N THR A 23 3.34 -0.81 -9.45
CA THR A 23 2.63 -1.04 -10.70
C THR A 23 3.59 -1.44 -11.81
N LEU A 24 3.36 -2.61 -12.40
CA LEU A 24 4.21 -3.14 -13.46
C LEU A 24 4.12 -2.29 -14.73
N GLY A 25 5.29 -1.89 -15.25
CA GLY A 25 5.39 -1.16 -16.51
C GLY A 25 5.01 0.32 -16.43
N PHE A 26 4.72 0.85 -15.23
CA PHE A 26 4.26 2.23 -15.05
C PHE A 26 5.20 3.27 -15.67
N SER A 27 6.52 3.12 -15.48
CA SER A 27 7.49 4.07 -16.04
C SER A 27 7.39 4.19 -17.57
N GLN A 28 7.21 3.05 -18.27
CA GLN A 28 7.05 3.05 -19.72
C GLN A 28 5.71 3.66 -20.14
N MET A 29 4.63 3.34 -19.42
CA MET A 29 3.29 3.88 -19.67
C MET A 29 3.27 5.41 -19.54
N ILE A 30 3.90 5.95 -18.49
CA ILE A 30 4.02 7.40 -18.28
C ILE A 30 4.90 8.05 -19.35
N SER A 31 6.06 7.47 -19.69
CA SER A 31 6.91 8.04 -20.74
C SER A 31 6.15 8.18 -22.06
N ASN A 32 5.51 7.10 -22.52
CA ASN A 32 4.77 7.09 -23.78
C ASN A 32 3.57 8.05 -23.77
N SER A 33 2.86 8.16 -22.64
CA SER A 33 1.72 9.06 -22.52
C SER A 33 2.15 10.52 -22.45
N CYS A 34 3.28 10.85 -21.80
CA CYS A 34 3.84 12.20 -21.82
C CYS A 34 4.27 12.62 -23.23
N GLU A 35 4.94 11.74 -23.97
CA GLU A 35 5.33 11.99 -25.37
C GLU A 35 4.13 12.26 -26.30
N SER A 36 2.98 11.65 -26.00
CA SER A 36 1.72 11.85 -26.75
C SER A 36 0.80 12.92 -26.16
N GLY A 37 1.25 13.66 -25.13
CA GLY A 37 0.48 14.73 -24.48
C GLY A 37 -0.69 14.26 -23.60
N TYR A 38 -0.76 12.96 -23.29
CA TYR A 38 -1.82 12.32 -22.48
C TYR A 38 -1.41 12.01 -21.03
N GLY A 39 -0.16 12.29 -20.64
CA GLY A 39 0.41 11.90 -19.33
C GLY A 39 -0.49 12.19 -18.12
N ASP A 40 -0.99 13.42 -17.99
CA ASP A 40 -1.88 13.80 -16.89
C ASP A 40 -3.20 13.02 -16.88
N LYS A 41 -3.74 12.68 -18.06
CA LYS A 41 -4.99 11.91 -18.14
C LYS A 41 -4.75 10.46 -17.71
N LEU A 42 -3.66 9.84 -18.15
CA LEU A 42 -3.27 8.51 -17.68
C LEU A 42 -3.05 8.50 -16.16
N LEU A 43 -2.34 9.51 -15.63
CA LEU A 43 -2.10 9.62 -14.19
C LEU A 43 -3.42 9.73 -13.42
N ARG A 44 -4.39 10.51 -13.91
CA ARG A 44 -5.73 10.62 -13.28
C ARG A 44 -6.48 9.29 -13.30
N GLU A 45 -6.41 8.55 -14.40
CA GLU A 45 -7.05 7.24 -14.55
C GLU A 45 -6.43 6.21 -13.57
N ILE A 46 -5.10 6.11 -13.53
CA ILE A 46 -4.39 5.21 -12.61
C ILE A 46 -4.67 5.60 -11.16
N ASN A 47 -4.57 6.89 -10.82
CA ASN A 47 -4.85 7.37 -9.48
C ASN A 47 -6.31 7.09 -9.06
N TYR A 48 -7.26 7.20 -9.98
CA TYR A 48 -8.65 6.81 -9.73
C TYR A 48 -8.76 5.31 -9.43
N LEU A 49 -8.15 4.45 -10.25
CA LEU A 49 -8.19 2.99 -10.06
C LEU A 49 -7.52 2.55 -8.76
N ILE A 50 -6.37 3.14 -8.42
CA ILE A 50 -5.68 2.90 -7.14
C ILE A 50 -6.59 3.31 -5.98
N ASN A 51 -7.22 4.50 -6.02
CA ASN A 51 -8.08 4.97 -4.94
C ASN A 51 -9.44 4.27 -4.85
N LYS A 52 -9.96 3.77 -5.96
CA LYS A 52 -11.15 2.92 -5.98
C LYS A 52 -10.85 1.61 -5.27
N ASN A 53 -9.74 0.97 -5.63
CA ASN A 53 -9.39 -0.35 -5.14
C ASN A 53 -8.72 -0.35 -3.76
N LYS A 54 -8.11 0.76 -3.30
CA LYS A 54 -7.56 0.83 -1.92
C LYS A 54 -8.60 0.54 -0.83
N GLN A 55 -9.90 0.62 -1.15
CA GLN A 55 -10.98 0.32 -0.20
C GLN A 55 -11.00 -1.15 0.23
N CYS A 56 -10.47 -2.09 -0.57
CA CYS A 56 -10.32 -3.48 -0.13
C CYS A 56 -9.17 -3.66 0.87
N ILE A 57 -8.24 -2.70 0.91
CA ILE A 57 -7.24 -2.62 1.98
C ILE A 57 -7.93 -1.87 3.11
N ILE A 58 -8.64 -2.64 3.92
CA ILE A 58 -9.32 -2.14 5.12
C ILE A 58 -8.29 -2.19 6.25
N PRO A 59 -7.57 -1.11 6.59
CA PRO A 59 -6.96 -1.06 7.90
C PRO A 59 -8.08 -1.12 8.93
N ASN A 60 -7.93 -1.95 9.95
CA ASN A 60 -8.83 -2.11 11.11
C ASN A 60 -9.90 -3.21 11.03
N LYS A 61 -9.70 -4.33 10.32
CA LYS A 61 -10.45 -5.54 10.71
C LYS A 61 -9.94 -6.03 12.07
N TYR A 62 -8.62 -5.93 12.30
CA TYR A 62 -7.97 -6.24 13.59
C TYR A 62 -6.82 -5.28 13.98
N SER A 63 -6.17 -4.60 13.02
CA SER A 63 -4.95 -3.81 13.24
C SER A 63 -5.04 -2.32 12.86
N GLN A 64 -4.25 -1.45 13.51
CA GLN A 64 -4.13 -0.01 13.16
C GLN A 64 -3.21 0.19 11.95
N GLY A 65 -3.60 -0.38 10.81
CA GLY A 65 -2.84 -0.32 9.57
C GLY A 65 -2.63 1.08 9.03
N LYS A 66 -1.48 1.26 8.39
CA LYS A 66 -1.12 2.51 7.70
C LYS A 66 -0.84 2.22 6.24
N ILE A 67 -1.31 3.11 5.37
CA ILE A 67 -1.11 3.04 3.93
C ILE A 67 -0.44 4.34 3.49
N LYS A 68 0.64 4.25 2.71
CA LYS A 68 1.24 5.39 2.03
C LYS A 68 1.29 5.08 0.54
N ILE A 69 0.80 6.01 -0.27
CA ILE A 69 0.76 5.89 -1.73
C ILE A 69 1.66 6.97 -2.30
N PHE A 70 2.52 6.59 -3.23
CA PHE A 70 3.36 7.50 -4.00
C PHE A 70 3.25 7.15 -5.47
N THR A 71 2.45 7.92 -6.21
CA THR A 71 2.21 7.74 -7.64
C THR A 71 1.64 6.36 -7.97
N ASP A 72 2.51 5.40 -8.29
CA ASP A 72 2.28 4.03 -8.74
C ASP A 72 2.62 2.98 -7.69
N ASN A 73 3.18 3.43 -6.57
CA ASN A 73 3.61 2.61 -5.46
C ASN A 73 2.70 2.76 -4.25
N MET A 74 2.55 1.68 -3.50
CA MET A 74 1.81 1.65 -2.25
C MET A 74 2.55 0.83 -1.21
N VAL A 75 2.63 1.36 0.00
CA VAL A 75 3.17 0.65 1.16
C VAL A 75 2.07 0.50 2.19
N VAL A 76 1.84 -0.72 2.65
CA VAL A 76 0.89 -1.07 3.71
C VAL A 76 1.68 -1.61 4.89
N ALA A 77 1.40 -1.14 6.10
CA ALA A 77 2.07 -1.57 7.31
C ALA A 77 1.07 -1.88 8.43
N TYR A 78 1.15 -3.08 9.00
CA TYR A 78 0.37 -3.52 10.15
C TYR A 78 1.29 -3.78 11.35
N PRO A 79 1.19 -2.98 12.43
CA PRO A 79 1.92 -3.25 13.67
C PRO A 79 1.56 -4.62 14.26
N ILE A 80 2.56 -5.42 14.58
CA ILE A 80 2.36 -6.78 15.11
C ILE A 80 1.85 -6.72 16.55
N LYS A 81 0.88 -7.58 16.84
CA LYS A 81 0.43 -7.88 18.20
C LYS A 81 0.50 -9.39 18.43
N GLY A 82 1.15 -9.80 19.52
CA GLY A 82 1.29 -11.23 19.81
C GLY A 82 2.36 -11.87 18.92
N ASP A 83 1.98 -12.89 18.15
CA ASP A 83 2.86 -13.62 17.23
C ASP A 83 2.79 -13.13 15.78
N GLY A 84 1.85 -12.24 15.44
CA GLY A 84 1.73 -11.63 14.11
C GLY A 84 0.90 -12.43 13.11
N GLU A 85 0.28 -13.55 13.51
CA GLU A 85 -0.51 -14.38 12.58
C GLU A 85 -1.72 -13.63 12.03
N GLU A 86 -2.45 -12.90 12.89
CA GLU A 86 -3.61 -12.09 12.49
C GLU A 86 -3.23 -11.00 11.48
N GLU A 87 -2.13 -10.28 11.72
CA GLU A 87 -1.66 -9.24 10.79
C GLU A 87 -1.14 -9.81 9.47
N LEU A 88 -0.60 -11.04 9.49
CA LEU A 88 -0.11 -11.72 8.28
C LEU A 88 -1.28 -12.17 7.41
N ASP A 89 -2.31 -12.78 8.00
CA ASP A 89 -3.53 -13.16 7.30
C ASP A 89 -4.22 -11.91 6.70
N GLU A 90 -4.35 -10.84 7.49
CA GLU A 90 -4.96 -9.58 7.04
C GLU A 90 -4.19 -8.96 5.86
N ILE A 91 -2.85 -8.92 5.89
CA ILE A 91 -2.09 -8.37 4.76
C ILE A 91 -2.19 -9.23 3.51
N LEU A 92 -2.12 -10.55 3.63
CA LEU A 92 -2.20 -11.44 2.48
C LEU A 92 -3.59 -11.39 1.84
N GLN A 93 -4.66 -11.37 2.65
CA GLN A 93 -6.03 -11.23 2.16
C GLN A 93 -6.22 -9.88 1.45
N ASN A 94 -5.88 -8.77 2.10
CA ASN A 94 -6.10 -7.43 1.54
C ASN A 94 -5.28 -7.19 0.26
N VAL A 95 -4.01 -7.62 0.26
CA VAL A 95 -3.12 -7.43 -0.90
C VAL A 95 -3.51 -8.34 -2.07
N SER A 96 -3.95 -9.58 -1.81
CA SER A 96 -4.41 -10.47 -2.88
C SER A 96 -5.69 -9.94 -3.55
N GLU A 97 -6.64 -9.43 -2.78
CA GLU A 97 -7.85 -8.80 -3.32
C GLU A 97 -7.52 -7.52 -4.11
N TYR A 98 -6.61 -6.69 -3.60
CA TYR A 98 -6.14 -5.50 -4.29
C TYR A 98 -5.49 -5.84 -5.64
N GLN A 99 -4.59 -6.83 -5.66
CA GLN A 99 -3.94 -7.31 -6.88
C GLN A 99 -4.96 -7.84 -7.89
N PHE A 100 -5.93 -8.64 -7.42
CA PHE A 100 -6.97 -9.20 -8.28
C PHE A 100 -7.85 -8.11 -8.90
N ASN A 101 -8.33 -7.15 -8.10
CA ASN A 101 -9.21 -6.10 -8.60
C ASN A 101 -8.49 -5.18 -9.60
N LEU A 102 -7.22 -4.84 -9.37
CA LEU A 102 -6.46 -4.07 -10.35
C LEU A 102 -6.21 -4.86 -11.64
N ALA A 103 -5.97 -6.17 -11.56
CA ALA A 103 -5.81 -7.01 -12.74
C ALA A 103 -7.08 -7.03 -13.61
N LEU A 104 -8.27 -7.00 -13.00
CA LEU A 104 -9.55 -6.86 -13.73
C LEU A 104 -9.67 -5.52 -14.46
N GLU A 105 -9.01 -4.48 -13.96
CA GLU A 105 -8.95 -3.14 -14.57
C GLU A 105 -7.77 -2.97 -15.54
N GLY A 106 -7.02 -4.05 -15.81
CA GLY A 106 -5.87 -4.06 -16.71
C GLY A 106 -4.57 -3.49 -16.11
N LEU A 107 -4.54 -3.27 -14.79
CA LEU A 107 -3.35 -2.85 -14.05
C LEU A 107 -2.75 -4.03 -13.30
N PHE A 108 -1.56 -4.46 -13.71
CA PHE A 108 -0.82 -5.48 -12.98
C PHE A 108 0.09 -4.82 -11.95
N VAL A 109 0.07 -5.33 -10.73
CA VAL A 109 0.98 -4.88 -9.67
C VAL A 109 1.76 -6.07 -9.12
N ARG A 110 2.93 -5.79 -8.56
CA ARG A 110 3.78 -6.77 -7.88
C ARG A 110 4.20 -6.22 -6.52
N GLY A 111 4.72 -7.06 -5.66
CA GLY A 111 5.19 -6.59 -4.36
C GLY A 111 5.98 -7.63 -3.57
N GLY A 112 6.28 -7.27 -2.33
CA GLY A 112 6.92 -8.14 -1.36
C GLY A 112 6.39 -7.86 0.04
N VAL A 113 6.35 -8.90 0.87
CA VAL A 113 6.01 -8.81 2.29
C VAL A 113 7.29 -8.96 3.11
N SER A 114 7.44 -8.14 4.14
CA SER A 114 8.56 -8.17 5.08
C SER A 114 8.06 -8.02 6.51
N VAL A 115 8.81 -8.55 7.47
CA VAL A 115 8.53 -8.46 8.91
C VAL A 115 9.75 -7.89 9.60
N GLY A 116 9.55 -6.90 10.47
CA GLY A 116 10.63 -6.25 11.17
C GLY A 116 10.24 -4.91 11.77
N ASP A 117 11.25 -4.16 12.21
CA ASP A 117 11.08 -2.86 12.84
C ASP A 117 11.06 -1.75 11.77
N PHE A 118 9.89 -1.13 11.58
CA PHE A 118 9.66 -0.12 10.54
C PHE A 118 9.20 1.22 11.11
N TYR A 119 9.38 2.29 10.34
CA TYR A 119 8.81 3.61 10.62
C TYR A 119 7.97 4.08 9.43
N ILE A 120 6.78 4.60 9.69
CA ILE A 120 5.95 5.29 8.70
C ILE A 120 5.64 6.70 9.20
N ASN A 121 5.90 7.69 8.35
CA ASN A 121 5.60 9.09 8.67
C ASN A 121 4.14 9.42 8.34
N GLU A 122 3.47 10.16 9.24
CA GLU A 122 2.15 10.71 9.00
C GLU A 122 2.28 12.17 8.52
N ASP A 123 1.71 12.48 7.35
CA ASP A 123 1.69 13.85 6.85
C ASP A 123 0.61 14.67 7.61
N HIS A 124 0.91 15.93 7.93
CA HIS A 124 -0.05 16.84 8.54
C HIS A 124 -1.21 17.11 7.56
N LYS A 125 -2.45 16.96 8.04
CA LYS A 125 -3.64 17.47 7.32
C LYS A 125 -3.66 18.98 7.32
#